data_AF-A0A5E4CKG2-F1
#
_entry.id   AF-A0A5E4CKG2-F1
#
_cell.length_a   1.000
_cell.length_b   1.000
_cell.length_c   1.000
_cell.angle_alpha   90.00
_cell.angle_beta   90.00
_cell.angle_gamma   90.00
#
_symmetry.space_group_name_H-M   'P 1'
#
loop_
_entity.id
_entity.type
_entity.pdbx_description
1 polymer ?
#
loop_
_entity_poly.entity_id
_entity_poly.type
_entity_poly.pdbx_seq_one_letter_code
_entity_poly.pdbx_strand_id
1 'polypeptide(L)'
;MAMRASAQFLGLLLLCLPGVRHDITMTQSPSSLPVSPGDRVTITCRASEDIYYGLHWYQQKPGQAPKLLIYGASNLQPGVPSRF
;
A
#
# COMPACT_ATOMS: atom_id res chain seq x y z
N MET A 1 -22.40 -5.07 50.05
CA MET A 1 -22.24 -5.66 48.69
C MET A 1 -22.57 -4.60 47.65
N ALA A 2 -21.63 -3.70 47.34
CA ALA A 2 -21.81 -2.70 46.29
C ALA A 2 -20.43 -2.25 45.79
N MET A 3 -19.68 -3.19 45.20
CA MET A 3 -18.42 -2.86 44.50
C MET A 3 -18.03 -3.91 43.44
N ARG A 4 -18.88 -4.90 43.16
CA ARG A 4 -18.66 -5.92 42.11
C ARG A 4 -19.32 -5.59 40.77
N ALA A 5 -20.35 -4.74 40.76
CA ALA A 5 -21.11 -4.44 39.54
C ALA A 5 -20.38 -3.47 38.59
N SER A 6 -19.59 -2.51 39.09
CA SER A 6 -18.94 -1.51 38.22
C SER A 6 -17.73 -2.06 37.45
N ALA A 7 -16.95 -2.97 38.07
CA ALA A 7 -15.78 -3.57 37.43
C ALA A 7 -16.16 -4.52 36.28
N GLN A 8 -17.29 -5.23 36.41
CA GLN A 8 -17.78 -6.15 35.38
C GLN A 8 -18.37 -5.41 34.17
N PHE A 9 -19.06 -4.29 34.40
CA PHE A 9 -19.57 -3.43 33.32
C PHE A 9 -18.43 -2.75 32.54
N LEU A 10 -17.39 -2.30 33.22
CA LEU A 10 -16.21 -1.72 32.57
C LEU A 10 -15.44 -2.76 31.75
N GLY A 11 -15.30 -3.99 32.28
CA GLY A 11 -14.71 -5.12 31.56
C GLY A 11 -15.50 -5.50 30.30
N LEU A 12 -16.83 -5.53 30.38
CA LEU A 12 -17.70 -5.79 29.24
C LEU A 12 -17.63 -4.67 28.18
N LEU A 13 -17.51 -3.41 28.60
CA LEU A 13 -17.36 -2.25 27.71
C LEU A 13 -16.03 -2.29 26.91
N LEU A 14 -14.94 -2.75 27.54
CA LEU A 14 -13.63 -2.89 26.89
C LEU A 14 -13.58 -4.06 25.89
N LEU A 15 -14.31 -5.15 26.18
CA LEU A 15 -14.46 -6.31 25.27
C LEU A 15 -15.32 -6.00 24.03
N CYS A 16 -16.11 -4.93 24.06
CA CYS A 16 -16.97 -4.48 22.97
C CYS A 16 -16.34 -3.40 22.10
N LEU A 17 -15.08 -3.03 22.30
CA LEU A 17 -14.40 -2.12 21.37
C LEU A 17 -14.15 -2.88 20.05
N PRO A 18 -14.81 -2.53 18.93
CA PRO A 18 -14.44 -3.08 17.64
C PRO A 18 -12.97 -2.71 17.41
N GLY A 19 -12.13 -3.72 17.16
CA GLY A 19 -10.72 -3.48 16.86
C GLY A 19 -10.62 -2.47 15.71
N VAL A 20 -9.96 -1.35 15.95
CA VAL A 20 -9.70 -0.35 14.92
C VAL A 20 -8.76 -1.00 13.91
N ARG A 21 -9.27 -1.27 12.69
CA ARG A 21 -8.41 -1.70 11.58
C ARG A 21 -7.78 -0.45 10.99
N HIS A 22 -6.46 -0.48 10.90
CA HIS A 22 -5.65 0.62 10.38
C HIS A 22 -4.86 0.07 9.18
N ASP A 23 -5.23 0.52 7.97
CA ASP A 23 -4.63 0.06 6.71
C ASP A 23 -3.95 1.23 6.00
N ILE A 24 -2.72 1.02 5.55
CA ILE A 24 -2.00 2.01 4.72
C ILE A 24 -2.57 1.96 3.30
N THR A 25 -3.06 3.10 2.82
CA THR A 25 -3.64 3.22 1.48
C THR A 25 -2.59 3.73 0.50
N MET A 26 -2.51 3.10 -0.68
CA MET A 26 -1.62 3.48 -1.78
C MET A 26 -2.41 4.08 -2.94
N THR A 27 -2.13 5.33 -3.29
CA THR A 27 -2.81 6.04 -4.39
C THR A 27 -1.84 6.31 -5.53
N GLN A 28 -2.20 5.89 -6.75
CA GLN A 28 -1.39 6.12 -7.95
C GLN A 28 -2.02 7.15 -8.89
N SER A 29 -1.17 7.92 -9.57
CA SER A 29 -1.61 8.89 -10.60
C SER A 29 -0.57 8.99 -11.73
N PRO A 30 -1.00 9.06 -13.00
CA PRO A 30 -2.39 8.95 -13.46
C PRO A 30 -2.90 7.50 -13.38
N SER A 31 -4.23 7.32 -13.32
CA SER A 31 -4.86 5.99 -13.35
C SER A 31 -4.83 5.34 -14.74
N SER A 32 -4.82 6.18 -15.79
CA SER A 32 -4.63 5.77 -17.19
C SER A 32 -4.09 6.95 -17.98
N LEU A 33 -3.15 6.69 -18.89
CA LEU A 33 -2.57 7.69 -19.77
C LEU A 33 -2.24 7.05 -21.13
N PRO A 34 -2.84 7.50 -22.24
CA PRO A 34 -2.41 7.08 -23.57
C PRO A 34 -1.05 7.71 -23.89
N VAL A 35 -0.13 6.92 -24.44
CA VAL A 35 1.26 7.32 -24.71
C VAL A 35 1.74 6.74 -26.03
N SER A 36 2.63 7.45 -26.71
CA SER A 36 3.27 7.00 -27.95
C SER A 36 4.62 6.34 -27.65
N PRO A 37 5.11 5.43 -28.52
CA PRO A 37 6.45 4.88 -28.38
C PRO A 37 7.51 5.98 -28.36
N GLY A 38 8.37 5.96 -27.33
CA GLY A 38 9.42 6.97 -27.13
C GLY A 38 9.05 8.07 -26.14
N ASP A 39 7.77 8.20 -25.77
CA ASP A 39 7.35 9.16 -24.75
C ASP A 39 7.90 8.78 -23.38
N ARG A 40 8.27 9.80 -22.59
CA ARG A 40 8.63 9.62 -21.18
C ARG A 40 7.40 9.77 -20.32
N VAL A 41 7.12 8.76 -19.51
CA VAL A 41 5.98 8.75 -18.59
C VAL A 41 6.47 8.84 -17.15
N THR A 42 5.74 9.57 -16.32
CA THR A 42 5.93 9.60 -14.87
C THR A 42 4.65 9.10 -14.22
N ILE A 43 4.76 8.03 -13.43
CA ILE A 43 3.69 7.55 -12.54
C ILE A 43 4.09 7.90 -11.11
N THR A 44 3.17 8.50 -10.39
CA THR A 44 3.33 8.85 -8.97
C THR A 44 2.58 7.86 -8.11
N CYS A 45 3.13 7.55 -6.94
CA CYS A 45 2.47 6.75 -5.92
C CYS A 45 2.63 7.45 -4.58
N ARG A 46 1.53 7.58 -3.82
CA ARG A 46 1.49 8.19 -2.50
C ARG A 46 0.91 7.20 -1.51
N ALA A 47 1.65 6.93 -0.43
CA ALA A 47 1.13 6.24 0.74
C ALA A 47 0.40 7.22 1.67
N SER A 48 -0.62 6.76 2.39
CA SER A 48 -1.30 7.55 3.43
C SER A 48 -0.39 7.88 4.62
N GLU A 49 0.65 7.08 4.83
CA GLU A 49 1.59 7.14 5.94
C GLU A 49 3.02 6.85 5.48
N ASP A 50 3.99 7.02 6.37
CA ASP A 50 5.38 6.67 6.10
C ASP A 50 5.54 5.15 5.99
N ILE A 51 6.13 4.71 4.89
CA ILE A 51 6.42 3.31 4.58
C ILE A 51 7.92 3.04 4.46
N TYR A 52 8.78 4.00 4.82
CA TYR A 52 10.23 3.96 4.60
C TYR A 52 10.55 3.61 3.13
N TYR A 53 11.04 2.38 2.91
CA TYR A 53 11.40 1.84 1.60
C TYR A 53 10.45 0.72 1.15
N GLY A 54 9.33 0.50 1.85
CA GLY A 54 8.33 -0.54 1.59
C GLY A 54 7.49 -0.33 0.33
N LEU A 55 8.06 0.26 -0.71
CA LEU A 55 7.42 0.53 -2.00
C LEU A 55 8.10 -0.30 -3.10
N HIS A 56 7.29 -0.96 -3.92
CA HIS A 56 7.73 -1.75 -5.06
C HIS A 56 6.88 -1.40 -6.29
N TRP A 57 7.50 -1.34 -7.47
CA TRP A 57 6.82 -1.12 -8.74
C TRP A 57 6.76 -2.42 -9.55
N TYR A 58 5.57 -2.76 -10.04
CA TYR A 58 5.33 -3.93 -10.88
C TYR A 58 4.76 -3.51 -12.23
N GLN A 59 5.13 -4.23 -13.28
CA GLN A 59 4.49 -4.15 -14.58
C GLN A 59 3.64 -5.40 -14.80
N GLN A 60 2.38 -5.19 -15.15
CA GLN A 60 1.48 -6.25 -15.56
C GLN A 60 1.05 -6.00 -17.00
N LYS A 61 1.37 -6.96 -17.88
CA LYS A 61 0.85 -7.00 -19.24
C LYS A 61 -0.45 -7.83 -19.26
N PRO A 62 -1.40 -7.53 -20.16
CA PRO A 62 -2.62 -8.34 -20.29
C PRO A 62 -2.31 -9.84 -20.39
N GLY A 63 -2.93 -10.65 -19.52
CA GLY A 63 -2.75 -12.11 -19.49
C GLY A 63 -1.45 -12.61 -18.87
N GLN A 64 -0.60 -11.74 -18.31
CA GLN A 64 0.66 -12.13 -17.66
C GLN A 64 0.62 -11.86 -16.14
N ALA A 65 1.45 -12.61 -15.40
CA ALA A 65 1.68 -12.34 -14.00
C ALA A 65 2.42 -10.99 -13.80
N PRO A 66 2.20 -10.27 -12.70
CA PRO A 66 2.96 -9.06 -12.39
C PRO A 66 4.48 -9.34 -12.31
N LYS A 67 5.27 -8.53 -13.01
CA LYS A 67 6.74 -8.59 -12.98
C LYS A 67 7.29 -7.41 -12.18
N LEU A 68 8.15 -7.70 -11.22
CA LEU A 68 8.84 -6.67 -10.43
C LEU A 68 9.80 -5.85 -11.30
N LEU A 69 9.71 -4.52 -11.20
CA LEU A 69 10.59 -3.57 -11.89
C LEU A 69 11.53 -2.86 -10.93
N ILE A 70 10.99 -2.28 -9.86
CA ILE A 70 11.75 -1.51 -8.85
C ILE A 70 11.36 -2.02 -7.47
N TYR A 71 12.34 -2.25 -6.60
CA TYR A 71 12.14 -2.64 -5.21
C TYR A 71 12.79 -1.66 -4.24
N GLY A 72 12.32 -1.62 -2.99
CA GLY A 72 12.94 -0.75 -1.98
C GLY A 72 12.83 0.73 -2.34
N ALA A 73 11.72 1.14 -2.95
CA ALA A 73 11.42 2.45 -3.53
C ALA A 73 12.27 2.89 -4.73
N SER A 74 13.56 2.55 -4.80
CA SER A 74 14.51 3.11 -5.77
C SER A 74 15.45 2.11 -6.44
N ASN A 75 15.52 0.85 -5.99
CA ASN A 75 16.44 -0.13 -6.55
C ASN A 75 15.83 -0.80 -7.78
N LEU A 76 16.53 -0.76 -8.91
CA LEU A 76 16.11 -1.46 -10.13
C LEU A 76 16.30 -2.97 -9.95
N GLN A 77 15.28 -3.77 -10.25
CA GLN A 77 15.35 -5.21 -10.22
C GLN A 77 16.39 -5.72 -11.23
N PRO A 78 17.31 -6.64 -10.85
CA PRO A 78 18.28 -7.19 -11.79
C PRO A 78 17.64 -7.77 -13.06
N GLY A 79 18.23 -7.45 -14.22
CA GLY A 79 17.74 -7.89 -15.53
C GLY A 79 16.59 -7.05 -16.10
N VAL A 80 16.14 -5.99 -15.41
CA VAL A 80 15.22 -5.00 -15.97
C VAL A 80 16.04 -3.88 -16.65
N PRO A 81 15.77 -3.55 -17.92
CA PRO A 81 16.43 -2.43 -18.59
C PRO A 81 16.15 -1.10 -17.88
N SER A 82 17.08 -0.15 -17.91
CA SER A 82 16.90 1.18 -17.30
C SER A 82 15.87 2.07 -18.03
N ARG A 83 15.46 1.67 -19.23
CA ARG A 83 14.36 2.27 -20.00
C ARG A 83 13.30 1.19 -20.25
N PHE A 84 12.15 1.35 -19.62
CA PHE A 84 10.95 0.52 -19.79
C PHE A 84 9.71 1.40 -19.89
#